data_AF-A0A851H1G4-F1
#
_entry.id   AF-A0A851H1G4-F1
#
_cell.length_a   1.000
_cell.length_b   1.000
_cell.length_c   1.000
_cell.angle_alpha   90.00
_cell.angle_beta   90.00
_cell.angle_gamma   90.00
#
_symmetry.space_group_name_H-M   'P 1'
#
loop_
_entity.id
_entity.type
_entity.pdbx_description
1 polymer ?
#
loop_
_entity_poly.entity_id
_entity_poly.type
_entity_poly.pdbx_seq_one_letter_code
_entity_poly.pdbx_strand_id
1 'polypeptide(L)'
;MKNFRVIAFIICFIVSCKTTSQYSSSERRQMKEAYVYSFKITYFKKMLLSGFRNSNEIKSVLNEDYSSYGEIILTMDDFLFIDSIVAIDQGKLITDSANSIGRRAEGSAGKRVFDFALNRYESKWLNDVAKKRSKSYTHAGIAAIK
;
A
#
# COMPACT_ATOMS: atom_id res chain seq x y z
N MET A 1 12.42 4.61 62.25
CA MET A 1 12.32 5.53 61.08
C MET A 1 13.15 5.12 59.86
N LYS A 2 14.22 4.30 59.97
CA LYS A 2 14.99 3.83 58.79
C LYS A 2 14.23 2.82 57.92
N ASN A 3 13.42 1.95 58.52
CA ASN A 3 12.72 0.88 57.81
C ASN A 3 11.54 1.38 56.94
N PHE A 4 10.99 2.56 57.26
CA PHE A 4 9.91 3.18 56.46
C PHE A 4 10.43 3.72 55.11
N ARG A 5 11.68 4.20 55.07
CA ARG A 5 12.31 4.71 53.84
C ARG A 5 12.63 3.59 52.84
N VAL A 6 12.93 2.38 53.33
CA VAL A 6 13.21 1.21 52.48
C VAL A 6 11.92 0.67 51.85
N ILE A 7 10.82 0.63 52.61
CA ILE A 7 9.51 0.20 52.11
C ILE A 7 8.98 1.17 51.04
N ALA A 8 9.15 2.48 51.24
CA ALA A 8 8.76 3.49 50.25
C ALA A 8 9.55 3.36 48.93
N PHE A 9 10.82 2.95 48.98
CA PHE A 9 11.66 2.75 47.79
C PHE A 9 11.24 1.51 46.97
N ILE A 10 10.78 0.45 47.64
CA ILE A 10 10.32 -0.78 46.97
C ILE A 10 8.99 -0.56 46.25
N ILE A 11 8.10 0.27 46.81
CA ILE A 11 6.80 0.59 46.19
C ILE A 11 6.95 1.40 44.89
N CYS A 12 8.00 2.21 44.76
CA CYS A 12 8.25 2.98 43.53
C CYS A 12 8.68 2.11 42.33
N PHE A 13 9.30 0.95 42.54
CA PHE A 13 9.74 0.08 41.44
C PHE A 13 8.61 -0.76 40.82
N ILE A 14 7.51 -0.96 41.54
CA ILE A 14 6.36 -1.74 41.05
C ILE A 14 5.40 -0.91 40.18
N VAL A 15 5.57 0.41 40.15
CA VAL A 15 4.83 1.33 39.26
C VAL A 15 5.63 1.61 37.97
N SER A 16 6.44 0.64 37.53
CA SER A 16 6.94 0.65 36.15
C SER A 16 5.75 0.36 35.24
N CYS A 17 5.04 1.42 34.86
CA CYS A 17 3.96 1.41 33.89
C CYS A 17 4.37 0.57 32.68
N LYS A 18 3.71 -0.57 32.49
CA LYS A 18 3.66 -1.24 31.19
C LYS A 18 2.91 -0.30 30.24
N THR A 19 3.61 0.60 29.58
CA THR A 19 3.07 1.31 28.41
C THR A 19 2.91 0.30 27.30
N THR A 20 1.86 -0.52 27.39
CA THR A 20 1.35 -1.20 26.20
C THR A 20 0.65 -0.09 25.42
N SER A 21 1.26 0.46 24.38
CA SER A 21 0.57 1.42 23.52
C SER A 21 -0.57 0.68 22.82
N GLN A 22 -1.74 0.65 23.45
CA GLN A 22 -2.96 0.22 22.80
C GLN A 22 -3.38 1.34 21.87
N TYR A 23 -2.99 1.25 20.60
CA TYR A 23 -3.52 2.12 19.55
C TYR A 23 -5.04 2.15 19.63
N SER A 24 -5.58 3.36 19.67
CA SER A 24 -7.02 3.61 19.62
C SER A 24 -7.63 2.98 18.36
N SER A 25 -8.93 2.69 18.41
CA SER A 25 -9.64 2.16 17.24
C SER A 25 -9.57 3.10 16.03
N SER A 26 -9.50 4.41 16.25
CA SER A 26 -9.34 5.43 15.22
C SER A 26 -7.95 5.41 14.56
N GLU A 27 -6.87 5.26 15.32
CA GLU A 27 -5.51 5.14 14.78
C GLU A 27 -5.35 3.89 13.92
N ARG A 28 -5.86 2.75 14.40
CA ARG A 28 -5.85 1.49 13.61
C ARG A 28 -6.61 1.64 12.29
N ARG A 29 -7.71 2.38 12.29
CA ARG A 29 -8.47 2.67 11.07
C ARG A 29 -7.65 3.54 10.11
N GLN A 30 -7.04 4.60 10.60
CA GLN A 30 -6.21 5.52 9.79
C GLN A 30 -5.01 4.79 9.17
N MET A 31 -4.28 3.98 9.94
CA MET A 31 -3.16 3.19 9.42
C MET A 31 -3.61 2.23 8.33
N LYS A 32 -4.78 1.60 8.51
CA LYS A 32 -5.35 0.70 7.50
C LYS A 32 -5.75 1.43 6.23
N GLU A 33 -6.36 2.60 6.35
CA GLU A 33 -6.73 3.45 5.22
C GLU A 33 -5.49 3.92 4.46
N ALA A 34 -4.46 4.36 5.18
CA ALA A 34 -3.18 4.77 4.61
C ALA A 34 -2.45 3.62 3.91
N TYR A 35 -2.47 2.41 4.50
CA TYR A 35 -1.95 1.20 3.84
C TYR A 35 -2.71 0.90 2.55
N VAL A 36 -4.04 0.90 2.58
CA VAL A 36 -4.87 0.57 1.40
C VAL A 36 -4.62 1.59 0.28
N TYR A 37 -4.57 2.88 0.61
CA TYR A 37 -4.21 3.92 -0.34
C TYR A 37 -2.82 3.69 -0.91
N SER A 38 -1.81 3.49 -0.06
CA SER A 38 -0.41 3.27 -0.48
C SER A 38 -0.30 2.07 -1.43
N PHE A 39 -0.92 0.95 -1.09
CA PHE A 39 -0.96 -0.24 -1.93
C PHE A 39 -1.53 0.06 -3.31
N LYS A 40 -2.68 0.73 -3.36
CA LYS A 40 -3.39 1.03 -4.60
C LYS A 40 -2.65 2.06 -5.46
N ILE A 41 -2.10 3.12 -4.87
CA ILE A 41 -1.38 4.14 -5.63
C ILE A 41 -0.04 3.60 -6.14
N THR A 42 0.67 2.77 -5.36
CA THR A 42 1.86 2.08 -5.82
C THR A 42 1.56 1.14 -6.99
N TYR A 43 0.46 0.37 -6.92
CA TYR A 43 -0.03 -0.42 -8.06
C TYR A 43 -0.27 0.46 -9.29
N PHE A 44 -1.00 1.58 -9.13
CA PHE A 44 -1.34 2.48 -10.22
C PHE A 44 -0.08 3.05 -10.90
N LYS A 45 0.87 3.60 -10.11
CA LYS A 45 2.14 4.13 -10.62
C LYS A 45 2.96 3.07 -11.36
N LYS A 46 3.08 1.86 -10.81
CA LYS A 46 3.79 0.74 -11.47
C LYS A 46 3.10 0.29 -12.75
N MET A 47 1.77 0.28 -12.78
CA MET A 47 1.00 -0.03 -13.99
C MET A 47 1.21 1.02 -15.09
N LEU A 48 1.28 2.31 -14.74
CA LEU A 48 1.61 3.38 -15.70
C LEU A 48 3.03 3.21 -16.25
N LEU A 49 4.03 3.04 -15.39
CA LEU A 49 5.41 2.78 -15.81
C LEU A 49 5.49 1.60 -16.77
N SER A 50 4.88 0.48 -16.40
CA SER A 50 4.90 -0.75 -17.17
C SER A 50 4.12 -0.62 -18.50
N GLY A 51 2.96 0.03 -18.48
CA GLY A 51 2.12 0.26 -19.66
C GLY A 51 2.79 1.16 -20.70
N PHE A 52 3.54 2.17 -20.25
CA PHE A 52 4.34 3.07 -21.09
C PHE A 52 5.78 2.58 -21.29
N ARG A 53 6.07 1.28 -21.05
CA ARG A 53 7.37 0.66 -21.31
C ARG A 53 8.55 1.37 -20.62
N ASN A 54 8.33 1.91 -19.43
CA ASN A 54 9.33 2.63 -18.65
C ASN A 54 9.96 3.82 -19.40
N SER A 55 9.17 4.51 -20.23
CA SER A 55 9.63 5.69 -20.96
C SER A 55 10.06 6.82 -20.00
N ASN A 56 10.90 7.73 -20.49
CA ASN A 56 11.43 8.81 -19.65
C ASN A 56 10.34 9.84 -19.30
N GLU A 57 9.37 10.03 -20.19
CA GLU A 57 8.26 10.96 -20.02
C GLU A 57 7.39 10.55 -18.82
N ILE A 58 6.99 9.27 -18.75
CA ILE A 58 6.19 8.79 -17.62
C ILE A 58 6.99 8.80 -16.32
N LYS A 59 8.30 8.56 -16.37
CA LYS A 59 9.17 8.67 -15.19
C LYS A 59 9.23 10.11 -14.69
N SER A 60 9.34 11.10 -15.57
CA SER A 60 9.32 12.52 -15.17
C SER A 60 8.01 12.87 -14.47
N VAL A 61 6.87 12.52 -15.10
CA VAL A 61 5.53 12.76 -14.53
C VAL A 61 5.40 12.12 -13.14
N LEU A 62 5.86 10.88 -12.96
CA LEU A 62 5.76 10.18 -11.68
C LEU A 62 6.75 10.68 -10.61
N ASN A 63 7.89 11.23 -11.02
CA ASN A 63 8.88 11.83 -10.12
C ASN A 63 8.42 13.21 -9.63
N GLU A 64 7.65 13.93 -10.45
CA GLU A 64 7.04 15.21 -10.09
C GLU A 64 5.76 15.05 -9.26
N ASP A 65 5.19 13.85 -9.22
CA ASP A 65 3.97 13.55 -8.46
C ASP A 65 4.25 13.28 -6.97
N TYR A 66 3.79 14.19 -6.11
CA TYR A 66 3.87 14.09 -4.65
C TYR A 66 2.62 13.45 -4.01
N SER A 67 1.77 12.75 -4.79
CA SER A 67 0.54 12.10 -4.30
C SER A 67 0.82 10.80 -3.51
N SER A 68 1.67 10.85 -2.49
CA SER A 68 2.03 9.68 -1.68
C SER A 68 2.17 10.07 -0.20
N TYR A 69 2.08 9.08 0.69
CA TYR A 69 2.39 9.32 2.09
C TYR A 69 3.90 9.53 2.26
N GLY A 70 4.29 10.41 3.19
CA GLY A 70 5.70 10.66 3.50
C GLY A 70 6.40 9.46 4.15
N GLU A 71 5.64 8.53 4.73
CA GLU A 71 6.15 7.31 5.36
C GLU A 71 5.97 6.09 4.47
N ILE A 72 6.97 5.21 4.44
CA ILE A 72 6.89 3.92 3.74
C ILE A 72 6.06 2.95 4.58
N ILE A 73 4.80 2.75 4.19
CA ILE A 73 3.85 1.86 4.89
C ILE A 73 3.90 0.42 4.34
N LEU A 74 4.37 0.24 3.10
CA LEU A 74 4.40 -1.05 2.42
C LEU A 74 5.69 -1.82 2.73
N THR A 75 5.55 -3.13 2.95
CA THR A 75 6.70 -4.03 3.10
C THR A 75 7.30 -4.42 1.75
N MET A 76 8.52 -4.98 1.74
CA MET A 76 9.13 -5.52 0.52
C MET A 76 8.23 -6.60 -0.13
N ASP A 77 7.62 -7.46 0.68
CA ASP A 77 6.68 -8.48 0.20
C ASP A 77 5.45 -7.88 -0.48
N ASP A 78 5.01 -6.70 -0.03
CA ASP A 78 3.91 -5.98 -0.68
C ASP A 78 4.34 -5.44 -2.03
N PHE A 79 5.56 -4.89 -2.16
CA PHE A 79 6.09 -4.44 -3.45
C PHE A 79 6.20 -5.60 -4.45
N LEU A 80 6.76 -6.74 -4.04
CA LEU A 80 6.87 -7.94 -4.89
C LEU A 80 5.50 -8.46 -5.31
N PHE A 81 4.53 -8.45 -4.39
CA PHE A 81 3.18 -8.86 -4.69
C PHE A 81 2.49 -7.90 -5.66
N ILE A 82 2.67 -6.58 -5.51
CA ILE A 82 2.17 -5.59 -6.45
C ILE A 82 2.81 -5.80 -7.83
N ASP A 83 4.11 -6.06 -7.91
CA ASP A 83 4.82 -6.31 -9.17
C ASP A 83 4.26 -7.54 -9.91
N SER A 84 3.91 -8.60 -9.19
CA SER A 84 3.23 -9.78 -9.75
C SER A 84 1.87 -9.42 -10.36
N ILE A 85 1.05 -8.64 -9.65
CA ILE A 85 -0.25 -8.19 -10.17
C ILE A 85 -0.05 -7.34 -11.43
N VAL A 86 0.89 -6.39 -11.39
CA VAL A 86 1.19 -5.50 -12.53
C VAL A 86 1.64 -6.30 -13.75
N ALA A 87 2.48 -7.32 -13.58
CA ALA A 87 2.91 -8.18 -14.68
C ALA A 87 1.74 -8.92 -15.35
N ILE A 88 0.83 -9.48 -14.54
CA ILE A 88 -0.37 -10.16 -15.04
C ILE A 88 -1.28 -9.17 -15.80
N ASP A 89 -1.52 -8.01 -15.21
CA ASP A 89 -2.44 -7.02 -15.76
C ASP A 89 -1.84 -6.29 -16.98
N GLN A 90 -0.51 -6.17 -17.09
CA GLN A 90 0.19 -5.75 -18.31
C GLN A 90 -0.03 -6.74 -19.47
N GLY A 91 0.03 -8.04 -19.20
CA GLY A 91 -0.28 -9.07 -20.19
C GLY A 91 -1.69 -8.91 -20.77
N LYS A 92 -2.68 -8.64 -19.90
CA LYS A 92 -4.06 -8.36 -20.33
C LYS A 92 -4.15 -7.10 -21.19
N LEU A 93 -3.52 -6.00 -20.76
CA LEU A 93 -3.50 -4.75 -21.51
C LEU A 93 -2.93 -4.93 -22.93
N ILE A 94 -1.84 -5.70 -23.08
CA ILE A 94 -1.24 -5.98 -24.39
C ILE A 94 -2.18 -6.82 -25.25
N THR A 95 -2.80 -7.85 -24.66
CA THR A 95 -3.72 -8.76 -25.35
C THR A 95 -4.96 -8.02 -25.83
N ASP A 96 -5.58 -7.20 -24.98
CA ASP A 96 -6.75 -6.38 -25.32
C ASP A 96 -6.43 -5.36 -26.43
N SER A 97 -5.24 -4.77 -26.38
CA SER A 97 -4.77 -3.87 -27.44
C SER A 97 -4.64 -4.59 -28.78
N ALA A 98 -4.01 -5.76 -28.82
CA ALA A 98 -3.85 -6.54 -30.06
C ALA A 98 -5.21 -6.98 -30.61
N ASN A 99 -6.12 -7.38 -29.72
CA ASN A 99 -7.47 -7.78 -30.06
C ASN A 99 -8.32 -6.62 -30.60
N SER A 100 -8.06 -5.38 -30.19
CA SER A 100 -8.86 -4.21 -30.59
C SER A 100 -8.61 -3.73 -32.03
N ILE A 101 -7.53 -4.18 -32.67
CA ILE A 101 -7.16 -3.79 -34.03
C ILE A 101 -8.25 -4.23 -35.01
N GLY A 102 -8.76 -3.29 -35.82
CA GLY A 102 -9.84 -3.53 -36.79
C GLY A 102 -11.25 -3.69 -36.21
N ARG A 103 -11.40 -3.68 -34.87
CA ARG A 103 -12.71 -3.78 -34.19
C ARG A 103 -13.20 -2.48 -33.57
N ARG A 104 -12.37 -1.44 -33.52
CA ARG A 104 -12.68 -0.13 -32.95
C ARG A 104 -12.29 0.98 -33.93
N ALA A 105 -12.88 2.16 -33.75
CA ALA A 105 -12.47 3.36 -34.48
C ALA A 105 -10.96 3.61 -34.27
N GLU A 106 -10.24 4.01 -35.32
CA GLU A 106 -8.77 4.11 -35.32
C GLU A 106 -8.18 4.92 -34.16
N GLY A 107 -8.82 6.03 -33.78
CA GLY A 107 -8.40 6.85 -32.63
C GLY A 107 -8.55 6.19 -31.25
N SER A 108 -9.23 5.05 -31.19
CA SER A 108 -9.41 4.21 -29.99
C SER A 108 -8.71 2.84 -30.09
N ALA A 109 -8.00 2.60 -31.19
CA ALA A 109 -7.19 1.42 -31.41
C ALA A 109 -5.84 1.59 -30.70
N GLY A 110 -5.46 0.61 -29.88
CA GLY A 110 -4.18 0.62 -29.17
C GLY A 110 -4.31 0.48 -27.65
N LYS A 111 -3.19 0.69 -26.96
CA LYS A 111 -3.07 0.50 -25.51
C LYS A 111 -3.73 1.67 -24.77
N ARG A 112 -4.82 1.40 -24.06
CA ARG A 112 -5.50 2.38 -23.20
C ARG A 112 -4.94 2.31 -21.77
N VAL A 113 -3.66 2.65 -21.62
CA VAL A 113 -2.91 2.49 -20.35
C VAL A 113 -3.61 3.20 -19.18
N PHE A 114 -3.95 4.47 -19.35
CA PHE A 114 -4.60 5.27 -18.29
C PHE A 114 -5.96 4.69 -17.88
N ASP A 115 -6.82 4.42 -18.85
CA ASP A 115 -8.16 3.86 -18.60
C ASP A 115 -8.07 2.51 -17.88
N PHE A 116 -7.18 1.63 -18.36
CA PHE A 116 -6.96 0.33 -17.73
C PHE A 116 -6.44 0.47 -16.29
N ALA A 117 -5.41 1.29 -16.08
CA ALA A 117 -4.83 1.49 -14.75
C ALA A 117 -5.83 2.11 -13.78
N LEU A 118 -6.61 3.10 -14.22
CA LEU A 118 -7.62 3.79 -13.41
C LEU A 118 -8.78 2.86 -13.06
N ASN A 119 -9.35 2.16 -14.04
CA ASN A 119 -10.42 1.18 -13.80
C ASN A 119 -9.98 0.10 -12.82
N ARG A 120 -8.72 -0.32 -12.91
CA ARG A 120 -8.15 -1.31 -11.99
C ARG A 120 -7.89 -0.74 -10.60
N TYR A 121 -7.40 0.49 -10.51
CA TYR A 121 -7.26 1.24 -9.26
C TYR A 121 -8.62 1.40 -8.53
N GLU A 122 -9.69 1.68 -9.25
CA GLU A 122 -11.04 1.85 -8.69
C GLU A 122 -11.75 0.52 -8.41
N SER A 123 -11.22 -0.60 -8.94
CA SER A 123 -11.86 -1.89 -8.83
C SER A 123 -12.04 -2.37 -7.38
N LYS A 124 -13.21 -2.97 -7.13
CA LYS A 124 -13.50 -3.68 -5.87
C LYS A 124 -12.46 -4.75 -5.57
N TRP A 125 -11.98 -5.45 -6.61
CA TRP A 125 -10.97 -6.50 -6.48
C TRP A 125 -9.67 -5.96 -5.85
N LEU A 126 -9.10 -4.87 -6.38
CA LEU A 126 -7.84 -4.34 -5.88
C LEU A 126 -7.99 -3.82 -4.45
N ASN A 127 -9.15 -3.21 -4.16
CA ASN A 127 -9.51 -2.76 -2.82
C ASN A 127 -9.59 -3.93 -1.82
N ASP A 128 -10.23 -5.04 -2.20
CA ASP A 128 -10.37 -6.22 -1.34
C ASP A 128 -9.02 -6.90 -1.10
N VAL A 129 -8.16 -6.98 -2.13
CA VAL A 129 -6.79 -7.48 -2.02
C VAL A 129 -5.98 -6.63 -1.04
N ALA A 130 -5.98 -5.30 -1.20
CA ALA A 130 -5.28 -4.39 -0.29
C ALA A 130 -5.79 -4.51 1.16
N LYS A 131 -7.12 -4.57 1.35
CA LYS A 131 -7.75 -4.75 2.67
C LYS A 131 -7.44 -6.09 3.32
N LYS A 132 -7.25 -7.15 2.54
CA LYS A 132 -6.87 -8.48 3.05
C LYS A 132 -5.42 -8.46 3.54
N ARG A 133 -4.52 -7.85 2.77
CA ARG A 133 -3.09 -7.77 3.13
C ARG A 133 -2.82 -6.83 4.30
N SER A 134 -3.58 -5.74 4.44
CA SER A 134 -3.44 -4.83 5.59
C SER A 134 -3.70 -5.51 6.94
N LYS A 135 -4.55 -6.56 6.97
CA LYS A 135 -4.78 -7.35 8.19
C LYS A 135 -3.50 -8.02 8.70
N SER A 136 -2.66 -8.54 7.80
CA SER A 136 -1.39 -9.16 8.18
C SER A 136 -0.43 -8.15 8.81
N TYR A 137 -0.41 -6.91 8.31
CA TYR A 137 0.40 -5.83 8.86
C TYR A 137 -0.05 -5.42 10.26
N THR A 138 -1.36 -5.29 10.49
CA THR A 138 -1.89 -5.00 11.84
C THR A 138 -1.59 -6.09 12.87
N HIS A 139 -1.43 -7.35 12.45
CA HIS A 139 -1.03 -8.43 13.37
C HIS A 139 0.48 -8.44 13.64
N ALA A 140 1.33 -8.18 12.63
CA ALA A 140 2.77 -8.12 12.78
C ALA A 140 3.23 -6.92 13.65
N GLY A 141 2.61 -5.74 13.48
CA GLY A 141 2.88 -4.58 14.33
C GLY A 141 2.48 -4.78 15.80
N ILE A 142 1.55 -5.69 16.09
CA ILE A 142 1.16 -6.08 17.46
C ILE A 142 2.12 -7.15 18.02
N ALA A 143 2.67 -8.02 17.17
CA ALA A 143 3.58 -9.09 17.59
C ALA A 143 5.02 -8.61 17.81
N ALA A 144 5.49 -7.59 17.08
CA ALA A 144 6.83 -7.02 17.22
C ALA A 144 7.07 -6.22 18.53
N ILE A 145 6.03 -6.10 19.38
CA ILE A 145 6.07 -5.37 20.66
C ILE A 145 5.92 -6.34 21.86
N LYS A 146 5.79 -7.65 21.62
CA LYS A 146 5.83 -8.68 22.68
C LYS A 146 7.23 -9.22 22.86
#